data_AF-A0A0Q9MQV5-F1
#
_entry.id   AF-A0A0Q9MQV5-F1
#
_cell.length_a   1.000
_cell.length_b   1.000
_cell.length_c   1.000
_cell.angle_alpha   90.00
_cell.angle_beta   90.00
_cell.angle_gamma   90.00
#
_symmetry.space_group_name_H-M   'P 1'
#
loop_
_entity.id
_entity.type
_entity.pdbx_description
1 polymer ?
#
loop_
_entity_poly.entity_id
_entity_poly.type
_entity_poly.pdbx_seq_one_letter_code
_entity_poly.pdbx_strand_id
1 'polypeptide(L)' 'MPDGVTTAQAALAWVIAQDGVTTVFPGARSAAQARANAAAGAMYDVGTGLATGALDIYDRYFREAIHPRW' A
#
# COMPACT_ATOMS: atom_id res chain seq x y z
N MET A 1 -10.72 2.47 6.41
CA MET A 1 -9.77 3.47 5.91
C MET A 1 -10.23 4.84 6.39
N PRO A 2 -9.34 5.83 6.57
CA PRO A 2 -9.76 7.20 6.79
C PRO A 2 -10.70 7.68 5.67
N ASP A 3 -11.61 8.59 6.00
CA ASP A 3 -12.57 9.11 5.02
C ASP A 3 -11.84 9.72 3.81
N GLY A 4 -12.29 9.35 2.61
CA GLY A 4 -11.70 9.81 1.34
C GLY A 4 -10.45 9.06 0.88
N VAL A 5 -9.93 8.08 1.64
CA VAL A 5 -8.79 7.26 1.23
C VAL A 5 -9.26 5.90 0.72
N THR A 6 -9.02 5.62 -0.56
CA THR A 6 -9.30 4.30 -1.14
C THR A 6 -8.26 3.27 -0.68
N THR A 7 -8.62 1.99 -0.68
CA THR A 7 -7.67 0.89 -0.38
C THR A 7 -6.47 0.88 -1.31
N ALA A 8 -6.66 1.22 -2.59
CA ALA A 8 -5.57 1.33 -3.56
C ALA A 8 -4.59 2.45 -3.17
N GLN A 9 -5.10 3.63 -2.79
CA GLN A 9 -4.26 4.74 -2.34
C GLN A 9 -3.53 4.40 -1.03
N ALA A 10 -4.22 3.77 -0.07
CA ALA A 10 -3.61 3.32 1.17
C ALA A 10 -2.47 2.31 0.91
N ALA A 11 -2.68 1.34 0.02
CA ALA A 11 -1.65 0.37 -0.35
C ALA A 11 -0.44 1.05 -1.02
N LEU A 12 -0.68 1.99 -1.94
CA LEU A 12 0.41 2.74 -2.57
C LEU A 12 1.17 3.61 -1.56
N ALA A 13 0.46 4.31 -0.68
CA ALA A 13 1.07 5.11 0.38
C ALA A 13 1.94 4.24 1.31
N TRP A 14 1.49 3.03 1.65
CA TRP A 14 2.27 2.08 2.44
C TRP A 14 3.56 1.65 1.74
N VAL A 15 3.50 1.31 0.44
CA VAL A 15 4.70 0.96 -0.34
C VAL A 15 5.66 2.14 -0.44
N ILE A 16 5.16 3.35 -0.71
CA ILE A 16 5.96 4.58 -0.78
C ILE A 16 6.66 4.87 0.55
N ALA A 17 6.02 4.55 1.68
CA ALA A 17 6.56 4.81 3.01
C ALA A 17 7.64 3.82 3.47
N GLN A 18 7.91 2.75 2.70
CA GLN A 18 8.94 1.78 3.08
C GLN A 18 10.35 2.35 2.92
N ASP A 19 11.24 1.97 3.83
CA ASP A 19 12.65 2.33 3.71
C ASP A 19 13.26 1.74 2.44
N GLY A 20 14.09 2.53 1.76
CA GLY A 20 14.70 2.17 0.48
C GLY A 20 13.80 2.26 -0.76
N VAL A 21 12.50 2.55 -0.62
CA VAL A 21 11.62 2.80 -1.78
C VAL A 21 11.75 4.25 -2.23
N THR A 22 12.25 4.46 -3.45
CA THR A 22 12.40 5.81 -4.04
C THR A 22 11.30 6.16 -5.04
N THR A 23 10.60 5.15 -5.57
CA THR A 23 9.56 5.31 -6.59
C THR A 23 8.69 4.07 -6.70
N VAL A 24 7.42 4.27 -7.05
CA VAL A 24 6.43 3.20 -7.25
C VAL A 24 5.76 3.40 -8.62
N PHE A 25 5.64 2.32 -9.42
CA PHE A 25 5.05 2.35 -10.76
C PHE A 25 3.74 1.56 -10.83
N PRO A 26 2.62 2.10 -10.32
CA PRO A 26 1.36 1.38 -10.33
C PRO A 26 0.70 1.40 -11.70
N GLY A 27 0.20 0.23 -12.13
CA GLY A 27 -0.62 0.13 -13.33
C GLY A 27 -1.89 0.98 -13.22
N ALA A 28 -2.27 1.63 -14.32
CA ALA A 28 -3.52 2.40 -14.42
C ALA A 28 -4.16 2.17 -15.79
N ARG A 29 -5.45 1.81 -15.78
CA ARG A 29 -6.24 1.61 -17.02
C ARG A 29 -6.98 2.87 -17.49
N SER A 30 -6.86 3.96 -16.75
CA SER A 30 -7.48 5.24 -17.08
C SER A 30 -6.68 6.40 -16.51
N ALA A 31 -6.82 7.60 -17.09
CA ALA A 31 -6.18 8.80 -16.59
C ALA A 31 -6.67 9.19 -15.18
N ALA A 32 -7.94 8.90 -14.85
CA ALA A 32 -8.47 9.13 -13.51
C ALA A 32 -7.75 8.26 -12.46
N GLN A 33 -7.53 6.98 -12.77
CA GLN A 33 -6.78 6.08 -11.90
C GLN A 33 -5.32 6.51 -11.76
N ALA A 34 -4.66 6.92 -12.85
CA ALA A 34 -3.30 7.42 -12.79
C ALA A 34 -3.16 8.64 -11.85
N ARG A 35 -4.11 9.58 -11.90
CA ARG A 35 -4.14 10.73 -10.98
C ARG A 35 -4.41 10.30 -9.53
N ALA A 36 -5.32 9.35 -9.31
CA ALA A 36 -5.61 8.82 -7.98
C ALA A 36 -4.40 8.10 -7.37
N ASN A 37 -3.68 7.32 -8.18
CA ASN A 37 -2.43 6.66 -7.78
C ASN A 37 -1.36 7.69 -7.39
N ALA A 38 -1.19 8.75 -8.20
CA ALA A 38 -0.22 9.81 -7.90
C ALA A 38 -0.56 10.56 -6.61
N ALA A 39 -1.84 10.78 -6.32
CA ALA A 39 -2.28 11.44 -5.09
C ALA A 39 -1.93 10.66 -3.80
N ALA A 40 -1.69 9.34 -3.90
CA ALA A 40 -1.27 8.54 -2.76
C ALA A 40 0.10 8.98 -2.18
N GLY A 41 0.95 9.62 -2.98
CA GLY A 41 2.23 10.14 -2.52
C GLY A 41 2.11 11.23 -1.44
N ALA A 42 0.95 11.89 -1.33
CA ALA A 42 0.68 12.86 -0.28
C ALA A 42 0.10 12.24 1.01
N MET A 43 -0.06 10.91 1.07
CA MET A 43 -0.72 10.19 2.17
C MET A 43 0.28 9.43 3.07
N TYR A 44 1.46 10.01 3.31
CA TYR A 44 2.56 9.33 4.02
C TYR A 44 2.18 8.82 5.42
N ASP A 45 1.40 9.59 6.19
CA ASP A 45 0.96 9.20 7.53
C ASP A 45 0.04 7.97 7.52
N VAL A 46 -0.79 7.84 6.47
CA VAL A 46 -1.61 6.63 6.28
C VAL A 46 -0.72 5.44 5.99
N GLY A 47 0.30 5.61 5.14
CA GLY A 47 1.24 4.57 4.78
C GLY A 47 2.02 4.03 5.99
N THR A 48 2.62 4.91 6.78
CA THR A 48 3.42 4.51 7.96
C THR A 48 2.58 3.82 9.04
N GLY A 49 1.32 4.22 9.21
CA GLY A 49 0.40 3.60 10.18
C GLY A 49 -0.08 2.19 9.83
N LEU A 50 0.09 1.73 8.58
CA LEU A 50 -0.46 0.45 8.11
C LEU A 50 0.46 -0.75 8.32
N ALA A 51 1.77 -0.54 8.50
CA ALA A 51 2.76 -1.62 8.45
C ALA A 51 2.48 -2.73 9.48
N THR A 52 2.25 -2.36 10.75
CA THR A 52 2.00 -3.33 11.82
C THR A 52 0.73 -4.14 11.58
N GLY A 53 -0.37 -3.49 11.18
CA GLY A 53 -1.64 -4.16 10.93
C GLY A 53 -1.60 -5.07 9.70
N ALA A 54 -0.94 -4.63 8.63
CA ALA A 54 -0.73 -5.45 7.44
C ALA A 54 0.10 -6.70 7.76
N LEU A 55 1.16 -6.55 8.57
CA LEU A 55 2.00 -7.67 8.98
C LEU A 55 1.25 -8.66 9.89
N ASP A 56 0.43 -8.19 10.83
CA ASP A 56 -0.40 -9.07 11.69
C ASP A 56 -1.39 -9.90 10.87
N ILE A 57 -2.07 -9.29 9.89
CA ILE A 57 -2.97 -10.00 8.97
C ILE A 57 -2.18 -11.03 8.15
N TYR A 58 -1.02 -10.65 7.62
CA TYR A 58 -0.15 -11.54 6.86
C TYR A 58 0.27 -12.76 7.69
N ASP A 59 0.76 -12.53 8.91
CA ASP A 59 1.25 -13.57 9.81
C ASP A 59 0.16 -14.53 10.24
N ARG A 60 -1.03 -14.00 10.56
CA ARG A 60 -2.15 -14.79 11.06
C ARG A 60 -2.81 -15.67 9.99
N TYR A 61 -2.93 -15.15 8.77
CA TYR A 61 -3.79 -15.79 7.76
C TYR A 61 -3.04 -16.35 6.55
N PHE A 62 -1.86 -15.82 6.23
CA PHE A 62 -1.21 -16.09 4.96
C PHE A 62 0.17 -16.74 5.12
N ARG A 63 0.95 -16.37 6.14
CA ARG A 63 2.35 -16.76 6.28
C ARG A 63 2.55 -18.27 6.15
N GLU A 64 1.83 -19.09 6.92
CA GLU A 64 2.00 -20.56 6.87
C GLU A 64 1.72 -21.13 5.47
N ALA A 65 0.68 -20.63 4.80
CA ALA A 65 0.21 -21.17 3.53
C ALA A 65 1.08 -20.77 2.33
N ILE A 66 1.67 -19.58 2.35
CA ILE A 66 2.34 -19.00 1.17
C ILE A 66 3.80 -18.61 1.37
N HIS A 67 4.23 -18.27 2.59
CA HIS A 67 5.59 -17.77 2.84
C HIS A 67 6.68 -18.79 2.48
N PRO A 68 6.52 -20.12 2.71
CA PRO A 68 7.54 -21.10 2.31
C PRO A 68 7.72 -21.25 0.78
N ARG A 69 6.87 -20.64 -0.04
CA ARG A 69 6.93 -20.71 -1.50
C ARG A 69 7.68 -19.53 -2.13
N TRP A 70 8.17 -18.61 -1.31
CA TRP A 70 8.88 -17.39 -1.69
C TRP A 70 10.28 -17.43 -1.10
#